data_AF-A0A0J9BWB9-F1
#
_entry.id   AF-A0A0J9BWB9-F1
#
_cell.length_a   1.000
_cell.length_b   1.000
_cell.length_c   1.000
_cell.angle_alpha   90.00
_cell.angle_beta   90.00
_cell.angle_gamma   90.00
#
_symmetry.space_group_name_H-M   'P 1'
#
loop_
_entity.id
_entity.type
_entity.pdbx_description
1 polymer ?
#
loop_
_entity_poly.entity_id
_entity_poly.type
_entity_poly.pdbx_seq_one_letter_code
_entity_poly.pdbx_strand_id
1 'polypeptide(L)'
;MEESEFVALANTDRMSVFLICIKNKQGELSGNIINFYLKEPVEFTGILDLVLKIDILCARLHRPMATTEPRFLNAYMKEAYVKRELDREHTPLKYCTKIQNMNRFMALGTSAYETLVIEIHQRQFSSMQGRIKGKCSKGNYISFRSALELMRMLREYECTRGVQTGNKKRGRISENEKR
;
A
#
# COMPACT_ATOMS: atom_id res chain seq x y z
N MET A 1 3.45 -5.73 13.83
CA MET A 1 3.85 -6.78 12.88
C MET A 1 5.17 -7.29 13.38
N GLU A 2 5.23 -8.57 13.71
CA GLU A 2 6.40 -9.18 14.32
C GLU A 2 7.49 -9.42 13.27
N GLU A 3 8.75 -9.52 13.70
CA GLU A 3 9.90 -9.78 12.81
C GLU A 3 9.74 -11.06 11.99
N SER A 4 9.10 -12.08 12.58
CA SER A 4 8.76 -13.34 11.90
C SER A 4 7.76 -13.17 10.75
N GLU A 5 6.82 -12.22 10.85
CA GLU A 5 5.88 -11.91 9.77
C GLU A 5 6.59 -11.20 8.61
N PHE A 6 7.58 -10.35 8.90
CA PHE A 6 8.42 -9.74 7.87
C PHE A 6 9.27 -10.76 7.12
N VAL A 7 9.87 -11.71 7.85
CA VAL A 7 10.65 -12.81 7.25
C VAL A 7 9.76 -13.73 6.40
N ALA A 8 8.55 -14.04 6.87
CA ALA A 8 7.58 -14.81 6.09
C ALA A 8 7.18 -14.07 4.81
N LEU A 9 6.91 -12.77 4.90
CA LEU A 9 6.56 -11.92 3.75
C LEU A 9 7.69 -11.84 2.73
N ALA A 10 8.94 -11.86 3.20
CA ALA A 10 10.11 -11.87 2.36
C ALA A 10 10.31 -13.20 1.60
N ASN A 11 9.57 -14.28 1.89
CA ASN A 11 9.80 -15.61 1.30
C ASN A 11 8.78 -16.06 0.23
N THR A 12 7.57 -15.50 0.18
CA THR A 12 6.50 -15.81 -0.81
C THR A 12 6.67 -15.04 -2.12
N ASP A 13 6.43 -15.63 -3.31
CA ASP A 13 6.61 -15.03 -4.66
C ASP A 13 6.33 -13.51 -4.69
N ARG A 14 7.43 -12.74 -4.79
CA ARG A 14 7.68 -11.62 -3.86
C ARG A 14 7.44 -10.23 -4.46
N MET A 15 7.22 -10.13 -5.78
CA MET A 15 7.14 -8.85 -6.48
C MET A 15 5.80 -8.14 -6.31
N SER A 16 4.73 -8.90 -6.12
CA SER A 16 3.37 -8.35 -6.08
C SER A 16 2.89 -8.07 -4.66
N VAL A 17 3.77 -8.19 -3.67
CA VAL A 17 3.51 -7.91 -2.27
C VAL A 17 4.03 -6.52 -1.91
N PHE A 18 3.15 -5.68 -1.37
CA PHE A 18 3.44 -4.31 -0.98
C PHE A 18 3.11 -4.11 0.49
N LEU A 19 4.09 -3.65 1.25
CA LEU A 19 3.91 -3.20 2.62
C LEU A 19 3.59 -1.71 2.63
N ILE A 20 2.43 -1.36 3.16
CA ILE A 20 1.94 0.01 3.25
C ILE A 20 2.14 0.50 4.69
N CYS A 21 3.08 1.41 4.88
CA CYS A 21 3.34 2.05 6.17
C CYS A 21 2.57 3.36 6.26
N ILE A 22 1.55 3.41 7.11
CA ILE A 22 0.70 4.58 7.30
C ILE A 22 1.35 5.51 8.34
N LYS A 23 1.61 6.76 7.95
CA LYS A 23 2.24 7.78 8.83
C LYS A 23 1.22 8.54 9.66
N ASN A 24 0.03 8.77 9.13
CA ASN A 24 -0.97 9.62 9.77
C ASN A 24 -1.99 8.83 10.61
N LYS A 25 -2.44 9.45 11.72
CA LYS A 25 -3.49 8.87 12.59
C LYS A 25 -4.91 9.22 12.15
N GLN A 26 -5.10 10.40 11.57
CA GLN A 26 -6.39 10.95 11.12
C GLN A 26 -6.21 11.67 9.79
N GLY A 27 -7.32 11.89 9.10
CA GLY A 27 -7.36 12.54 7.79
C GLY A 27 -7.08 11.55 6.65
N GLU A 28 -6.76 12.11 5.49
CA GLU A 28 -6.48 11.34 4.27
C GLU A 28 -5.28 10.41 4.43
N LEU A 29 -5.42 9.14 4.06
CA LEU A 29 -4.37 8.12 4.19
C LEU A 29 -3.07 8.57 3.51
N SER A 30 -2.00 8.69 4.29
CA SER A 30 -0.68 9.05 3.78
C SER A 30 0.40 8.18 4.40
N GLY A 31 1.45 7.93 3.62
CA GLY A 31 2.45 6.98 4.05
C GLY A 31 3.48 6.62 2.99
N ASN A 32 4.07 5.44 3.17
CA ASN A 32 5.06 4.88 2.28
C ASN A 32 4.62 3.50 1.78
N ILE A 33 4.82 3.23 0.51
CA ILE A 33 4.73 1.92 -0.13
C ILE A 33 6.15 1.33 -0.13
N ILE A 34 6.26 0.14 0.43
CA ILE A 34 7.48 -0.64 0.53
C ILE A 34 7.29 -1.91 -0.27
N ASN A 35 8.30 -2.28 -1.04
CA ASN A 35 8.43 -3.56 -1.70
C ASN A 35 9.90 -3.97 -1.57
N PHE A 36 10.17 -5.24 -1.27
CA PHE A 36 11.55 -5.71 -0.99
C PHE A 36 12.51 -5.59 -2.18
N TYR A 37 11.99 -5.33 -3.38
CA TYR A 37 12.76 -5.09 -4.60
C TYR A 37 12.92 -3.62 -4.94
N LEU A 38 12.30 -2.72 -4.17
CA LEU A 38 12.51 -1.29 -4.29
C LEU A 38 13.74 -0.87 -3.48
N LYS A 39 14.58 -0.03 -4.09
CA LYS A 39 15.70 0.62 -3.39
C LYS A 39 15.21 1.64 -2.37
N GLU A 40 14.13 2.34 -2.70
CA GLU A 40 13.56 3.43 -1.91
C GLU A 40 12.04 3.27 -1.75
N PRO A 41 11.49 3.62 -0.57
CA PRO A 41 10.05 3.62 -0.37
C PRO A 41 9.38 4.68 -1.25
N VAL A 42 8.19 4.37 -1.77
CA VAL A 42 7.39 5.32 -2.57
C VAL A 42 6.36 5.99 -1.68
N GLU A 43 6.43 7.30 -1.53
CA GLU A 43 5.45 8.04 -0.74
C GLU A 43 4.09 8.08 -1.45
N PHE A 44 2.99 8.09 -0.69
CA PHE A 44 1.63 8.24 -1.23
C PHE A 44 0.76 9.16 -0.36
N THR A 45 -0.21 9.80 -1.00
CA THR A 45 -1.21 10.65 -0.34
C THR A 45 -2.59 10.39 -0.95
N GLY A 46 -3.51 9.86 -0.14
CA GLY A 46 -4.85 9.47 -0.54
C GLY A 46 -4.94 8.06 -1.12
N ILE A 47 -6.16 7.52 -1.11
CA ILE A 47 -6.47 6.15 -1.56
C ILE A 47 -6.23 5.99 -3.06
N LEU A 48 -6.63 6.99 -3.86
CA LEU A 48 -6.47 6.95 -5.31
C LEU A 48 -4.98 6.89 -5.70
N ASP A 49 -4.16 7.76 -5.12
CA ASP A 49 -2.72 7.81 -5.38
C ASP A 49 -2.02 6.52 -4.96
N LEU A 50 -2.39 5.96 -3.80
CA LEU A 50 -1.90 4.65 -3.34
C LEU A 50 -2.16 3.55 -4.37
N VAL A 51 -3.40 3.41 -4.83
CA VAL A 51 -3.79 2.35 -5.76
C VAL A 51 -3.13 2.54 -7.13
N LEU A 52 -3.04 3.77 -7.63
CA LEU A 52 -2.36 4.07 -8.90
C LEU A 52 -0.85 3.78 -8.81
N LYS A 53 -0.20 4.14 -7.70
CA LYS A 53 1.23 3.85 -7.49
C LYS A 53 1.50 2.36 -7.40
N ILE A 54 0.63 1.58 -6.77
CA ILE A 54 0.73 0.11 -6.78
C ILE A 54 0.64 -0.43 -8.22
N ASP A 55 -0.30 0.08 -9.02
CA ASP A 55 -0.44 -0.35 -10.42
C ASP A 55 0.81 -0.02 -11.27
N ILE A 56 1.36 1.18 -11.10
CA ILE A 56 2.61 1.62 -11.74
C ILE A 56 3.78 0.75 -11.28
N LEU A 57 3.87 0.43 -9.99
CA LEU A 57 4.90 -0.46 -9.46
C LEU A 57 4.78 -1.88 -10.05
N CYS A 58 3.58 -2.42 -10.18
CA CYS A 58 3.36 -3.71 -10.85
C CYS A 58 3.77 -3.68 -12.32
N ALA A 59 3.51 -2.56 -13.02
CA ALA A 59 3.94 -2.37 -14.41
C ALA A 59 5.48 -2.35 -14.51
N ARG A 60 6.16 -1.60 -13.63
CA ARG A 60 7.63 -1.53 -13.57
C ARG A 60 8.28 -2.86 -13.17
N LEU A 61 7.66 -3.59 -12.25
CA LEU A 61 8.12 -4.92 -11.82
C LEU A 61 7.76 -6.04 -12.81
N HIS A 62 6.98 -5.73 -13.86
CA HIS A 62 6.48 -6.67 -14.86
C HIS A 62 5.70 -7.86 -14.24
N ARG A 63 5.18 -7.68 -13.02
CA ARG A 63 4.53 -8.72 -12.20
C ARG A 63 3.49 -8.11 -11.23
N PRO A 64 2.26 -8.65 -11.17
CA PRO A 64 1.68 -9.53 -12.18
C PRO A 64 1.54 -8.77 -13.51
N MET A 65 1.71 -9.49 -14.62
CA MET A 65 1.62 -8.89 -15.94
C MET A 65 0.18 -8.43 -16.21
N ALA A 66 0.03 -7.20 -16.71
CA ALA A 66 -1.28 -6.73 -17.15
C ALA A 66 -1.71 -7.48 -18.40
N THR A 67 -2.95 -7.98 -18.42
CA THR A 67 -3.49 -8.64 -19.62
C THR A 67 -4.05 -7.66 -20.64
N THR A 68 -4.19 -6.37 -20.27
CA THR A 68 -4.74 -5.31 -21.12
C THR A 68 -3.97 -4.01 -20.92
N GLU A 69 -3.85 -3.20 -21.98
CA GLU A 69 -3.28 -1.86 -21.86
C GLU A 69 -4.24 -0.89 -21.15
N PRO A 70 -3.71 0.09 -20.38
CA PRO A 70 -4.52 1.18 -19.85
C PRO A 70 -5.14 2.02 -20.99
N ARG A 71 -6.38 2.45 -20.79
CA ARG A 71 -7.07 3.38 -21.71
C ARG A 71 -6.90 4.81 -21.23
N PHE A 72 -6.76 5.72 -22.18
CA PHE A 72 -6.62 7.15 -21.93
C PHE A 72 -7.69 7.90 -22.73
N LEU A 73 -8.10 9.08 -22.23
CA LEU A 73 -9.10 9.90 -22.91
C LEU A 73 -8.59 10.45 -24.25
N ASN A 74 -7.28 10.61 -24.41
CA ASN A 74 -6.65 11.01 -25.66
C ASN A 74 -5.19 10.50 -25.74
N ALA A 75 -4.60 10.58 -26.93
CA ALA A 75 -3.22 10.14 -27.19
C ALA A 75 -2.18 10.93 -26.37
N TYR A 76 -2.37 12.25 -26.24
CA TYR A 76 -1.48 13.12 -25.45
C TYR A 76 -1.38 12.65 -23.98
N MET A 77 -2.48 12.23 -23.38
CA MET A 77 -2.49 11.68 -22.02
C MET A 77 -1.75 10.35 -21.92
N LYS A 78 -1.83 9.49 -22.95
CA LYS A 78 -1.06 8.24 -23.03
C LYS A 78 0.44 8.55 -23.06
N GLU A 79 0.86 9.45 -23.95
CA GLU A 79 2.25 9.86 -24.08
C GLU A 79 2.78 10.50 -22.79
N ALA A 80 2.00 11.40 -22.17
CA ALA A 80 2.36 12.02 -20.90
C ALA A 80 2.46 10.99 -19.75
N TYR A 81 1.60 9.96 -19.74
CA TYR A 81 1.70 8.87 -18.78
C TYR A 81 2.97 8.04 -19.01
N VAL A 82 3.22 7.61 -20.26
CA VAL A 82 4.42 6.85 -20.61
C VAL A 82 5.66 7.66 -20.22
N LYS A 83 5.75 8.92 -20.63
CA LYS A 83 6.88 9.81 -20.32
C LYS A 83 7.14 9.98 -18.82
N ARG A 84 6.07 10.12 -18.02
CA ARG A 84 6.19 10.35 -16.58
C ARG A 84 6.48 9.08 -15.80
N GLU A 85 5.79 8.00 -16.13
CA GLU A 85 5.70 6.80 -15.30
C GLU A 85 6.51 5.61 -15.83
N LEU A 86 6.76 5.54 -17.14
CA LEU A 86 7.42 4.41 -17.82
C LEU A 86 8.77 4.77 -18.48
N ASP A 87 8.93 5.99 -18.99
CA ASP A 87 10.09 6.48 -19.77
C ASP A 87 11.19 7.13 -18.92
N ARG A 88 11.06 7.11 -17.58
CA ARG A 88 12.14 7.60 -16.70
C ARG A 88 13.28 6.60 -16.65
N GLU A 89 14.20 6.72 -17.61
CA GLU A 89 15.60 6.26 -17.63
C GLU A 89 16.45 6.73 -16.42
N HIS A 90 15.88 7.15 -15.28
CA HIS A 90 16.62 7.65 -14.10
C HIS A 90 16.13 7.10 -12.75
N THR A 91 15.57 5.91 -12.74
CA THR A 91 16.17 4.89 -11.88
C THR A 91 15.85 3.58 -12.58
N PRO A 92 16.84 2.75 -12.95
CA PRO A 92 16.54 1.34 -12.87
C PRO A 92 15.99 1.18 -11.46
N LEU A 93 14.77 0.63 -11.29
CA LEU A 93 14.63 -0.23 -10.13
C LEU A 93 15.83 -1.16 -10.29
N LYS A 94 16.92 -0.89 -9.55
CA LYS A 94 18.08 -1.77 -9.51
C LYS A 94 17.49 -2.97 -8.83
N TYR A 95 16.89 -3.81 -9.66
CA TYR A 95 16.22 -5.03 -9.28
C TYR A 95 17.30 -5.82 -8.60
N CYS A 96 17.27 -5.79 -7.28
CA CYS A 96 18.21 -6.55 -6.53
C CYS A 96 17.65 -7.96 -6.51
N THR A 97 18.38 -8.87 -7.13
CA THR A 97 18.15 -10.31 -7.02
C THR A 97 18.22 -10.82 -5.58
N LYS A 98 18.63 -9.96 -4.63
CA LYS A 98 18.66 -10.21 -3.18
C LYS A 98 17.72 -9.23 -2.48
N ILE A 99 16.92 -9.72 -1.52
CA ILE A 99 16.16 -8.89 -0.57
C ILE A 99 17.13 -7.87 0.02
N GLN A 100 16.90 -6.58 -0.20
CA GLN A 100 17.69 -5.53 0.43
C GLN A 100 16.90 -4.86 1.55
N ASN A 101 17.62 -4.26 2.49
CA ASN A 101 17.09 -3.24 3.40
C ASN A 101 16.01 -3.71 4.39
N MET A 102 16.03 -4.98 4.82
CA MET A 102 15.14 -5.47 5.87
C MET A 102 15.20 -4.59 7.12
N ASN A 103 16.38 -4.18 7.59
CA ASN A 103 16.55 -3.27 8.74
C ASN A 103 15.87 -1.91 8.53
N ARG A 104 15.95 -1.34 7.32
CA ARG A 104 15.32 -0.05 7.00
C ARG A 104 13.80 -0.19 6.90
N PHE A 105 13.30 -1.29 6.36
CA PHE A 105 11.87 -1.58 6.31
C PHE A 105 11.30 -1.89 7.70
N MET A 106 12.06 -2.57 8.55
CA MET A 106 11.72 -2.77 9.97
C MET A 106 11.65 -1.41 10.67
N ALA A 107 12.64 -0.53 10.49
CA ALA A 107 12.60 0.82 11.07
C ALA A 107 11.38 1.63 10.60
N LEU A 108 11.05 1.56 9.30
CA LEU A 108 9.86 2.22 8.76
C LEU A 108 8.56 1.60 9.31
N GLY A 109 8.49 0.28 9.43
CA GLY A 109 7.35 -0.43 10.02
C GLY A 109 7.14 -0.11 11.50
N THR A 110 8.21 0.03 12.27
CA THR A 110 8.18 0.41 13.69
C THR A 110 7.79 1.87 13.88
N SER A 111 8.23 2.76 12.98
CA SER A 111 7.88 4.18 13.00
C SER A 111 6.46 4.48 12.48
N ALA A 112 5.88 3.55 11.72
CA ALA A 112 4.55 3.70 11.15
C ALA A 112 3.49 3.63 12.25
N TYR A 113 2.43 4.45 12.11
CA TYR A 113 1.26 4.34 12.97
C TYR A 113 0.58 2.97 12.81
N GLU A 114 0.49 2.49 11.57
CA GLU A 114 -0.04 1.17 11.25
C GLU A 114 0.54 0.66 9.94
N THR A 115 0.56 -0.66 9.79
CA THR A 115 1.02 -1.34 8.57
C THR A 115 -0.12 -2.17 7.95
N LEU A 116 -0.23 -2.11 6.62
CA LEU A 116 -1.07 -2.99 5.83
C LEU A 116 -0.20 -3.76 4.84
N VAL A 117 -0.58 -4.98 4.52
CA VAL A 117 0.04 -5.79 3.48
C VAL A 117 -0.98 -5.94 2.37
N ILE A 118 -0.64 -5.48 1.17
CA ILE A 118 -1.46 -5.64 -0.04
C ILE A 118 -0.69 -6.57 -0.99
N GLU A 119 -1.32 -7.65 -1.40
CA GLU A 119 -0.77 -8.59 -2.35
C GLU A 119 -1.64 -8.60 -3.60
N ILE A 120 -1.03 -8.34 -4.75
CA ILE A 120 -1.69 -8.37 -6.05
C ILE A 120 -1.49 -9.75 -6.68
N HIS A 121 -2.59 -10.41 -7.03
CA HIS A 121 -2.57 -11.73 -7.66
C HIS A 121 -2.71 -11.64 -9.17
N GLN A 122 -3.60 -10.77 -9.65
CA GLN A 122 -3.94 -10.70 -11.06
C GLN A 122 -4.18 -9.25 -11.51
N ARG A 123 -3.82 -8.97 -12.77
CA ARG A 123 -4.08 -7.69 -13.44
C ARG A 123 -4.85 -7.93 -14.74
N GLN A 124 -6.18 -8.01 -14.61
CA GLN A 124 -7.10 -8.29 -15.71
C GLN A 124 -8.10 -7.16 -15.87
N PHE A 125 -8.60 -6.97 -17.10
CA PHE A 125 -9.59 -5.95 -17.44
C PHE A 125 -9.23 -4.53 -16.98
N SER A 126 -7.93 -4.21 -17.06
CA SER A 126 -7.36 -2.94 -16.58
C SER A 126 -7.69 -2.65 -15.09
N SER A 127 -7.78 -3.72 -14.29
CA SER A 127 -7.98 -3.68 -12.85
C SER A 127 -6.97 -4.58 -12.12
N MET A 128 -6.99 -4.55 -10.80
CA MET A 128 -6.16 -5.38 -9.92
C MET A 128 -7.04 -6.24 -9.01
N GLN A 129 -6.64 -7.50 -8.84
CA GLN A 129 -7.22 -8.44 -7.90
C GLN A 129 -6.15 -8.92 -6.94
N GLY A 130 -6.55 -9.26 -5.72
CA GLY A 130 -5.59 -9.65 -4.71
C GLY A 130 -6.18 -9.78 -3.33
N ARG A 131 -5.34 -9.59 -2.32
CA ARG A 131 -5.74 -9.66 -0.90
C ARG A 131 -5.03 -8.61 -0.06
N ILE A 132 -5.69 -8.22 1.01
CA ILE A 132 -5.17 -7.26 1.98
C ILE A 132 -5.19 -7.86 3.39
N LYS A 133 -4.14 -7.60 4.17
CA LYS A 133 -4.02 -7.97 5.58
C LYS A 133 -3.61 -6.73 6.37
N GLY A 134 -4.17 -6.57 7.57
CA GLY A 134 -3.83 -5.47 8.45
C GLY A 134 -4.30 -5.71 9.88
N LYS A 135 -4.07 -4.73 10.76
CA LYS A 135 -4.61 -4.79 12.13
C LYS A 135 -6.14 -4.80 12.14
N CYS A 136 -6.76 -4.07 11.21
CA CYS A 136 -8.22 -4.05 11.02
C CYS A 136 -8.82 -5.42 10.68
N SER A 137 -8.07 -6.31 10.01
CA SER A 137 -8.52 -7.65 9.66
C SER A 137 -8.12 -8.71 10.69
N LYS A 138 -7.65 -8.31 11.88
CA LYS A 138 -7.10 -9.20 12.93
C LYS A 138 -6.00 -10.13 12.39
N GLY A 139 -5.24 -9.67 11.40
CA GLY A 139 -4.17 -10.44 10.76
C GLY A 139 -4.66 -11.45 9.70
N ASN A 140 -5.96 -11.56 9.43
CA ASN A 140 -6.47 -12.39 8.34
C ASN A 140 -6.35 -11.68 6.99
N TYR A 141 -6.11 -12.46 5.94
CA TYR A 141 -6.19 -11.95 4.57
C TYR A 141 -7.64 -11.85 4.12
N ILE A 142 -8.01 -10.69 3.58
CA ILE A 142 -9.32 -10.45 2.95
C ILE A 142 -9.09 -10.19 1.47
N SER A 143 -9.74 -10.96 0.61
CA SER A 143 -9.59 -10.86 -0.85
C SER A 143 -10.43 -9.71 -1.41
N PHE A 144 -9.91 -9.05 -2.45
CA PHE A 144 -10.62 -8.07 -3.27
C PHE A 144 -10.55 -8.48 -4.74
N ARG A 145 -11.63 -8.22 -5.47
CA ARG A 145 -11.85 -8.65 -6.86
C ARG A 145 -11.62 -7.52 -7.87
N SER A 146 -11.40 -6.30 -7.40
CA SER A 146 -11.09 -5.15 -8.26
C SER A 146 -10.38 -4.05 -7.48
N ALA A 147 -9.74 -3.14 -8.21
CA ALA A 147 -9.17 -1.92 -7.64
C ALA A 147 -10.24 -1.05 -6.95
N LEU A 148 -11.46 -1.00 -7.47
CA LEU A 148 -12.57 -0.25 -6.86
C LEU A 148 -13.01 -0.86 -5.52
N GLU A 149 -13.06 -2.19 -5.44
CA GLU A 149 -13.36 -2.88 -4.18
C GLU A 149 -12.27 -2.61 -3.13
N LEU A 150 -11.00 -2.65 -3.53
CA LEU A 150 -9.88 -2.25 -2.67
C LEU A 150 -10.02 -0.80 -2.19
N MET A 151 -10.31 0.14 -3.10
CA MET A 151 -10.52 1.56 -2.73
C MET A 151 -11.66 1.73 -1.73
N ARG A 152 -12.78 1.01 -1.91
CA ARG A 152 -13.91 1.04 -0.97
C ARG A 152 -13.51 0.48 0.41
N MET A 153 -12.79 -0.64 0.45
CA MET A 153 -12.27 -1.20 1.71
C MET A 153 -11.34 -0.22 2.44
N LEU A 154 -10.43 0.43 1.70
CA LEU A 154 -9.51 1.43 2.26
C LEU A 154 -10.25 2.69 2.72
N ARG A 155 -11.33 3.08 2.05
CA ARG A 155 -12.17 4.21 2.46
C ARG A 155 -12.89 3.95 3.77
N GLU A 156 -13.51 2.78 3.92
CA GLU A 156 -14.15 2.40 5.19
C GLU A 156 -13.12 2.30 6.32
N TYR A 157 -11.93 1.79 6.00
CA TYR A 157 -10.81 1.78 6.93
C TYR A 157 -10.38 3.19 7.36
N GLU A 158 -10.25 4.15 6.45
CA GLU A 158 -9.96 5.55 6.75
C GLU A 158 -11.04 6.16 7.67
N CYS A 159 -12.33 5.94 7.36
CA CYS A 159 -13.45 6.44 8.16
C CYS A 159 -13.47 5.85 9.58
N THR A 160 -13.25 4.54 9.72
CA THR A 160 -13.29 3.86 11.03
C THR A 160 -12.12 4.24 11.95
N ARG A 161 -10.95 4.59 11.39
CA ARG A 161 -9.81 5.14 12.14
C ARG A 161 -10.13 6.50 12.77
N GLY A 162 -10.91 7.32 12.07
CA GLY A 162 -11.42 8.60 12.60
C GLY A 162 -12.27 8.43 13.85
N VAL A 163 -13.17 7.43 13.86
CA VAL A 163 -14.13 7.19 14.95
C VAL A 163 -13.47 6.64 16.23
N GLN A 164 -12.51 5.73 16.11
CA GLN A 164 -11.81 5.16 17.28
C GLN A 164 -11.04 6.21 18.09
N THR A 165 -10.62 7.31 17.45
CA THR A 165 -9.94 8.42 18.12
C THR A 165 -10.92 9.37 18.83
N GLY A 166 -12.15 9.50 18.33
CA GLY A 166 -13.22 10.28 18.96
C GLY A 166 -13.75 9.64 20.25
N ASN A 167 -13.93 8.32 20.27
CA ASN A 167 -14.36 7.60 21.48
C ASN A 167 -13.28 7.58 22.57
N LYS A 168 -11.99 7.62 22.21
CA LYS A 168 -10.89 7.72 23.18
C LYS A 168 -10.79 9.09 23.87
N LYS A 169 -11.35 10.15 23.27
CA LYS A 169 -11.44 11.48 23.91
C LYS A 169 -12.64 11.61 24.85
N ARG A 170 -13.73 10.86 24.64
CA ARG A 170 -14.91 10.87 25.52
C ARG A 170 -14.75 10.03 26.80
N GLY A 171 -13.86 9.04 26.80
CA GLY A 171 -13.61 8.18 27.98
C GLY A 171 -12.54 8.69 28.97
N ARG A 172 -12.12 9.96 28.89
CA ARG A 172 -11.08 10.53 29.79
C ARG A 172 -11.56 11.72 30.63
N ILE A 173 -12.85 12.04 30.61
CA ILE A 173 -13.45 13.10 31.43
C ILE A 173 -14.59 12.48 32.26
N SER A 174 -14.25 11.64 33.23
CA SER A 174 -15.17 11.24 34.30
C SER A 174 -14.41 10.42 35.34
N GLU A 175 -13.46 11.02 36.05
CA GLU A 175 -12.94 10.53 37.34
C GLU A 175 -11.87 11.51 37.84
N ASN A 176 -12.32 12.66 38.34
CA ASN A 176 -11.67 13.42 39.43
C ASN A 176 -12.42 14.73 39.65
N GLU A 177 -13.62 14.63 40.21
CA GLU A 177 -14.24 15.78 40.90
C GLU A 177 -15.28 15.29 41.92
N LYS A 178 -14.84 14.41 42.85
CA LYS A 178 -15.51 14.19 44.13
C LYS A 178 -14.48 13.76 45.16
N ARG A 179 -13.88 14.72 45.84
CA ARG A 179 -13.52 14.68 47.26
C ARG A 179 -13.03 16.04 47.71
#